data_AF-A0A930R4T4-F1
#
_entry.id   AF-A0A930R4T4-F1
#
_cell.length_a   1.000
_cell.length_b   1.000
_cell.length_c   1.000
_cell.angle_alpha   90.00
_cell.angle_beta   90.00
_cell.angle_gamma   90.00
#
_symmetry.space_group_name_H-M   'P 1'
#
loop_
_entity.id
_entity.type
_entity.pdbx_description
1 polymer ?
#
loop_
_entity_poly.entity_id
_entity_poly.type
_entity_poly.pdbx_seq_one_letter_code
_entity_poly.pdbx_strand_id
1 'polypeptide(L)'
;MKLKWNMNNVVAARGNNYTCIARFDNSRFWLKENAITPVQNFKRHIRRIAQIVGAKEVEIKYLHMDDEAGTLTEPRENIVLFSNRGGDDYRYFLESIDPATNRRIIHYLALEEIFIPTSAGAIKAA
;
A
#
# COMPACT_ATOMS: atom_id res chain seq x y z
N MET A 1 10.10 13.06 11.14
CA MET A 1 9.11 13.76 10.29
C MET A 1 7.70 13.42 10.73
N LYS A 2 6.77 14.38 10.74
CA LYS A 2 5.35 14.13 11.06
C LYS A 2 4.58 13.92 9.75
N LEU A 3 4.18 12.68 9.47
CA LEU A 3 3.35 12.33 8.31
C LEU A 3 1.94 12.91 8.47
N LYS A 4 1.46 13.65 7.46
CA LYS A 4 0.07 14.13 7.39
C LYS A 4 -0.83 13.02 6.86
N TRP A 5 -1.99 12.82 7.49
CA TRP A 5 -2.93 11.73 7.16
C TRP A 5 -4.24 12.30 6.63
N ASN A 6 -4.64 11.91 5.42
CA ASN A 6 -6.00 12.01 4.95
C ASN A 6 -6.67 10.63 5.06
N MET A 7 -7.69 10.51 5.90
CA MET A 7 -8.23 9.20 6.31
C MET A 7 -9.47 8.76 5.52
N ASN A 8 -10.10 9.61 4.68
CA ASN A 8 -11.34 9.29 3.94
C ASN A 8 -12.33 8.38 4.70
N ASN A 9 -12.75 8.80 5.90
CA ASN A 9 -13.69 8.05 6.76
C ASN A 9 -13.19 6.69 7.29
N VAL A 10 -11.95 6.30 7.06
CA VAL A 10 -11.34 5.09 7.63
C VAL A 10 -11.17 5.24 9.14
N VAL A 11 -11.72 4.28 9.88
CA VAL A 11 -11.71 4.27 11.34
C VAL A 11 -10.70 3.24 11.84
N ALA A 12 -9.68 3.69 12.58
CA ALA A 12 -8.65 2.82 13.16
C ALA A 12 -9.07 2.23 14.52
N ALA A 13 -10.30 1.74 14.63
CA ALA A 13 -10.81 1.08 15.82
C ALA A 13 -10.22 -0.34 15.96
N ARG A 14 -10.10 -0.83 17.20
CA ARG A 14 -9.66 -2.20 17.47
C ARG A 14 -10.66 -3.17 16.84
N GLY A 15 -10.16 -4.19 16.14
CA GLY A 15 -11.00 -5.21 15.50
C GLY A 15 -11.51 -4.83 14.10
N ASN A 16 -11.27 -3.60 13.62
CA ASN A 16 -11.56 -3.27 12.23
C ASN A 16 -10.52 -3.94 11.31
N ASN A 17 -10.97 -4.93 10.54
CA ASN A 17 -10.18 -5.68 9.57
C ASN A 17 -10.60 -5.40 8.11
N TYR A 18 -11.39 -4.34 7.88
CA TYR A 18 -11.68 -3.92 6.51
C TYR A 18 -10.39 -3.58 5.79
N THR A 19 -10.26 -4.08 4.57
CA THR A 19 -9.04 -3.88 3.77
C THR A 19 -8.93 -2.42 3.39
N CYS A 20 -7.76 -1.83 3.61
CA CYS A 20 -7.44 -0.47 3.23
C CYS A 20 -6.41 -0.45 2.10
N ILE A 21 -6.40 0.67 1.38
CA ILE A 21 -5.32 1.06 0.49
C ILE A 21 -4.80 2.43 0.87
N ALA A 22 -3.52 2.69 0.60
CA ALA A 22 -2.86 3.94 0.92
C ALA A 22 -2.07 4.49 -0.27
N ARG A 23 -2.11 5.80 -0.50
CA ARG A 23 -1.30 6.47 -1.53
C ARG A 23 -0.52 7.61 -0.90
N PHE A 24 0.81 7.56 -1.06
CA PHE A 24 1.68 8.66 -0.64
C PHE A 24 1.70 9.77 -1.68
N ASP A 25 2.05 10.99 -1.24
CA ASP A 25 2.26 12.15 -2.10
C ASP A 25 3.31 11.92 -3.19
N ASN A 26 4.28 11.04 -2.93
CA ASN A 26 5.30 10.64 -3.88
C ASN A 26 5.08 9.23 -4.49
N SER A 27 3.88 8.65 -4.40
CA SER A 27 3.58 7.33 -4.97
C SER A 27 2.80 7.41 -6.29
N ARG A 28 3.23 6.62 -7.27
CA ARG A 28 2.50 6.40 -8.52
C ARG A 28 1.26 5.52 -8.31
N PHE A 29 1.31 4.64 -7.31
CA PHE A 29 0.29 3.62 -7.05
C PHE A 29 -0.33 3.74 -5.66
N TRP A 30 -1.50 3.12 -5.50
CA TRP A 30 -2.06 2.75 -4.21
C TRP A 30 -1.41 1.48 -3.69
N LEU A 31 -1.15 1.43 -2.38
CA LEU A 31 -0.52 0.32 -1.71
C LEU A 31 -1.56 -0.46 -0.91
N LYS A 32 -1.62 -1.77 -1.16
CA LYS A 32 -2.46 -2.72 -0.42
C LYS A 32 -1.57 -3.74 0.27
N GLU A 33 -1.85 -4.08 1.52
CA GLU A 33 -1.14 -5.17 2.19
C GLU A 33 -1.58 -6.52 1.63
N ASN A 34 -0.63 -7.43 1.41
CA ASN A 34 -0.89 -8.79 0.92
C ASN A 34 -1.41 -9.75 2.01
N ALA A 35 -1.73 -9.24 3.20
CA ALA A 35 -2.30 -9.99 4.30
C ALA A 35 -3.56 -9.30 4.81
N ILE A 36 -4.46 -10.09 5.42
CA ILE A 36 -5.56 -9.53 6.20
C ILE A 36 -4.96 -8.93 7.47
N THR A 37 -4.94 -7.61 7.52
CA THR A 37 -4.29 -6.87 8.60
C THR A 37 -5.26 -5.86 9.20
N PRO A 38 -5.38 -5.77 10.54
CA PRO A 38 -6.20 -4.75 11.18
C PRO A 38 -5.78 -3.34 10.75
N VAL A 39 -6.72 -2.41 10.60
CA VAL A 39 -6.45 -1.03 10.14
C VAL A 39 -5.35 -0.35 10.97
N GLN A 40 -5.26 -0.64 12.26
CA GLN A 40 -4.21 -0.11 13.14
C GLN A 40 -2.80 -0.58 12.75
N ASN A 41 -2.66 -1.84 12.37
CA ASN A 41 -1.40 -2.43 11.93
C ASN A 41 -1.05 -1.96 10.52
N PHE A 42 -2.05 -1.88 9.62
CA PHE A 42 -1.87 -1.27 8.30
C PHE A 42 -1.30 0.15 8.42
N LYS A 43 -1.88 1.00 9.27
CA LYS A 43 -1.34 2.35 9.55
C LYS A 43 0.08 2.33 10.11
N ARG A 44 0.47 1.31 10.88
CA ARG A 44 1.84 1.16 11.36
C ARG A 44 2.80 0.90 10.19
N HIS A 45 2.44 0.00 9.27
CA HIS A 45 3.22 -0.25 8.05
C HIS A 45 3.32 0.99 7.17
N ILE A 46 2.21 1.68 6.92
CA ILE A 46 2.19 2.92 6.13
C ILE A 46 3.09 4.00 6.75
N ARG A 47 3.05 4.18 8.07
CA ARG A 47 3.97 5.13 8.74
C ARG A 47 5.43 4.75 8.53
N ARG A 48 5.76 3.45 8.56
CA ARG A 48 7.14 2.98 8.39
C ARG A 48 7.61 3.15 6.95
N ILE A 49 6.78 2.77 5.97
CA ILE A 49 7.07 2.95 4.55
C ILE A 49 7.29 4.44 4.24
N ALA A 50 6.46 5.34 4.77
CA ALA A 50 6.62 6.79 4.57
C ALA A 50 8.01 7.30 5.01
N GLN A 51 8.58 6.74 6.06
CA GLN A 51 9.93 7.10 6.53
C GLN A 51 11.01 6.60 5.58
N ILE A 52 10.83 5.41 4.99
CA ILE A 52 11.76 4.80 4.04
C ILE A 52 11.78 5.60 2.73
N VAL A 53 10.60 5.97 2.23
CA VAL A 53 10.44 6.61 0.91
C VAL A 53 10.40 8.14 0.97
N GLY A 54 10.48 8.73 2.16
CA GLY A 54 10.47 10.19 2.33
C GLY A 54 9.12 10.88 2.08
N ALA A 55 8.01 10.15 2.17
CA ALA A 55 6.65 10.67 1.92
C ALA A 55 6.15 11.60 3.03
N LYS A 56 5.60 12.77 2.68
CA LYS A 56 5.13 13.79 3.64
C LYS A 56 3.65 13.68 3.94
N GLU A 57 2.87 13.19 2.98
CA GLU A 57 1.43 13.03 3.11
C GLU A 57 1.03 11.62 2.67
N VAL A 58 -0.01 11.09 3.32
CA VAL A 58 -0.64 9.85 2.90
C VAL A 58 -2.15 9.99 2.89
N GLU A 59 -2.75 9.51 1.82
CA GLU A 59 -4.17 9.27 1.71
C GLU A 59 -4.47 7.79 2.00
N ILE A 60 -5.51 7.52 2.78
CA ILE A 60 -6.00 6.18 3.08
C ILE A 60 -7.50 6.13 2.81
N LYS A 61 -7.96 5.04 2.21
CA LYS A 61 -9.38 4.70 2.08
C LYS A 61 -9.60 3.19 2.17
N TYR A 62 -10.84 2.77 2.34
CA TYR A 62 -11.19 1.34 2.20
C TYR A 62 -11.02 0.90 0.73
N LEU A 63 -10.62 -0.35 0.54
CA LEU A 63 -10.41 -0.94 -0.78
C LEU A 63 -11.71 -1.05 -1.57
N HIS A 64 -12.81 -1.35 -0.88
CA HIS A 64 -14.12 -1.52 -1.49
C HIS A 64 -15.07 -0.39 -1.08
N MET A 65 -15.97 -0.04 -1.99
CA MET A 65 -17.14 0.77 -1.69
C MET A 65 -18.05 0.03 -0.71
N ASP A 66 -18.91 0.78 -0.03
CA ASP A 66 -19.98 0.23 0.80
C ASP A 66 -21.19 -0.10 -0.09
N ASP A 67 -21.00 -1.07 -0.99
CA ASP A 67 -22.03 -1.61 -1.86
C ASP A 67 -22.04 -3.15 -1.79
N GLU A 68 -23.16 -3.76 -2.20
CA GLU A 68 -23.31 -5.22 -2.16
C GLU A 68 -22.32 -5.94 -3.09
N ALA A 69 -21.88 -5.27 -4.15
CA ALA A 69 -20.96 -5.82 -5.14
C ALA A 69 -19.50 -5.86 -4.65
N GLY A 70 -19.17 -5.11 -3.59
CA GLY A 70 -17.79 -4.91 -3.15
C GLY A 70 -16.95 -4.21 -4.23
N THR A 71 -17.51 -3.21 -4.91
CA THR A 71 -16.82 -2.51 -6.00
C THR A 71 -15.50 -1.90 -5.51
N LEU A 72 -14.42 -2.05 -6.27
CA LEU A 72 -13.14 -1.43 -5.90
C LEU A 72 -13.24 0.10 -5.92
N THR A 73 -12.62 0.75 -4.93
CA THR A 73 -12.53 2.21 -4.87
C THR A 73 -11.48 2.80 -5.81
N GLU A 74 -10.66 1.95 -6.42
CA GLU A 74 -9.63 2.26 -7.41
C GLU A 74 -9.51 1.12 -8.43
N PRO A 75 -9.19 1.42 -9.71
CA PRO A 75 -8.87 0.39 -10.69
C PRO A 75 -7.72 -0.50 -10.22
N ARG A 76 -7.78 -1.79 -10.56
CA ARG A 76 -6.83 -2.79 -10.03
C ARG A 76 -5.40 -2.53 -10.50
N GLU A 77 -5.25 -1.99 -11.71
CA GLU A 77 -3.99 -1.56 -12.31
C GLU A 77 -3.29 -0.43 -11.53
N ASN A 78 -4.03 0.31 -10.69
CA ASN A 78 -3.49 1.36 -9.85
C ASN A 78 -3.08 0.85 -8.46
N ILE A 79 -3.24 -0.44 -8.16
CA ILE A 79 -2.99 -1.02 -6.84
C ILE A 79 -1.79 -1.97 -6.89
N VAL A 80 -0.76 -1.65 -6.12
CA VAL A 80 0.41 -2.49 -5.87
C VAL A 80 0.29 -3.15 -4.50
N LEU A 81 0.63 -4.42 -4.41
CA LEU A 81 0.67 -5.15 -3.16
C LEU A 81 2.01 -4.92 -2.46
N PHE A 82 1.98 -4.85 -1.13
CA PHE A 82 3.19 -4.91 -0.32
C PHE A 82 3.12 -6.03 0.72
N SER A 83 4.28 -6.54 1.10
CA SER A 83 4.45 -7.50 2.17
C SER A 83 5.63 -7.08 3.06
N ASN A 84 5.44 -7.15 4.37
CA ASN A 84 6.48 -6.94 5.36
C ASN A 84 7.19 -8.28 5.64
N ARG A 85 8.51 -8.33 5.46
CA ARG A 85 9.36 -9.50 5.73
C ARG A 85 10.08 -9.42 7.08
N GLY A 86 9.85 -8.36 7.85
CA GLY A 86 10.47 -8.07 9.14
C GLY A 86 11.30 -6.78 9.08
N GLY A 87 11.30 -6.03 10.18
CA GLY A 87 12.04 -4.76 10.26
C GLY A 87 11.60 -3.74 9.21
N ASP A 88 12.53 -3.41 8.31
CA ASP A 88 12.37 -2.42 7.24
C ASP A 88 12.29 -3.04 5.84
N ASP A 89 12.29 -4.38 5.74
CA ASP A 89 12.18 -5.09 4.46
C ASP A 89 10.71 -5.16 4.02
N TYR A 90 10.32 -4.20 3.19
CA TYR A 90 9.05 -4.20 2.48
C TYR A 90 9.28 -4.57 1.02
N ARG A 91 8.59 -5.61 0.56
CA ARG A 91 8.57 -6.01 -0.86
C ARG A 91 7.28 -5.59 -1.50
N TYR A 92 7.38 -5.13 -2.74
CA TYR A 92 6.26 -4.64 -3.51
C TYR A 92 6.11 -5.46 -4.79
N PHE A 93 4.88 -5.75 -5.19
CA PHE A 93 4.64 -6.60 -6.35
C PHE A 93 3.23 -6.45 -6.91
N LEU A 94 3.10 -6.85 -8.18
CA LEU A 94 1.83 -7.13 -8.83
C LEU A 94 1.60 -8.64 -8.87
N GLU A 95 0.33 -9.02 -8.90
CA GLU A 95 -0.09 -10.42 -9.07
C GLU A 95 -0.94 -10.56 -10.33
N SER A 96 -0.65 -11.61 -11.10
CA SER A 96 -1.50 -12.07 -12.19
C SER A 96 -1.64 -13.59 -12.13
N ILE A 97 -2.62 -14.11 -12.88
CA ILE A 97 -2.78 -15.56 -13.06
C ILE A 97 -2.37 -15.88 -14.49
N ASP A 98 -1.47 -16.85 -14.64
CA ASP A 98 -1.16 -17.43 -15.93
C ASP A 98 -2.38 -18.20 -16.46
N PRO A 99 -2.99 -17.79 -17.59
CA PRO A 99 -4.16 -18.48 -18.12
C PRO A 99 -3.86 -19.91 -18.58
N ALA A 100 -2.62 -20.23 -18.94
CA ALA A 100 -2.24 -21.55 -19.41
C ALA A 100 -2.04 -22.55 -18.27
N THR A 101 -1.44 -22.11 -17.16
CA THR A 101 -1.10 -23.00 -16.04
C THR A 101 -2.01 -22.82 -14.82
N ASN A 102 -2.87 -21.80 -14.83
CA ASN A 102 -3.66 -21.33 -13.68
C ASN A 102 -2.81 -21.08 -12.42
N ARG A 103 -1.52 -20.79 -12.60
CA ARG A 103 -0.59 -20.49 -11.51
C ARG A 103 -0.50 -18.98 -11.32
N ARG A 104 -0.31 -18.59 -10.06
CA ARG A 104 -0.03 -17.21 -9.70
C ARG A 104 1.37 -16.82 -10.16
N ILE A 105 1.46 -15.70 -10.86
CA ILE A 105 2.70 -15.02 -11.20
C ILE A 105 2.85 -13.81 -10.28
N ILE A 106 4.04 -13.63 -9.72
CA ILE A 106 4.40 -12.47 -8.90
C ILE A 106 5.44 -11.66 -9.67
N HIS A 107 5.13 -10.40 -9.93
CA HIS A 107 6.06 -9.45 -10.52
C HIS A 107 6.53 -8.47 -9.46
N TYR A 108 7.76 -8.65 -8.96
CA TYR A 108 8.36 -7.76 -7.98
C TYR A 108 8.76 -6.43 -8.61
N LEU A 109 8.50 -5.35 -7.89
CA LEU A 109 8.79 -3.98 -8.30
C LEU A 109 9.86 -3.38 -7.40
N ALA A 110 10.80 -2.65 -8.00
CA ALA A 110 11.74 -1.80 -7.31
C ALA A 110 11.04 -0.56 -6.73
N LEU A 111 11.67 0.07 -5.74
CA LEU A 111 11.09 1.26 -5.09
C LEU A 111 10.93 2.41 -6.09
N GLU A 112 11.87 2.57 -7.01
CA GLU A 112 11.89 3.62 -8.04
C GLU A 112 10.78 3.45 -9.08
N GLU A 113 10.20 2.25 -9.20
CA GLU A 113 9.05 1.97 -10.06
C GLU A 113 7.74 2.42 -9.41
N ILE A 114 7.69 2.49 -8.08
CA ILE A 114 6.49 2.82 -7.30
C ILE A 114 6.51 4.26 -6.82
N PHE A 115 7.65 4.70 -6.31
CA PHE A 115 7.84 5.99 -5.67
C PHE A 115 8.67 6.91 -6.56
N ILE A 116 8.27 8.17 -6.58
CA ILE A 116 9.00 9.25 -7.23
C ILE A 116 10.06 9.73 -6.22
N PRO A 117 11.37 9.62 -6.53
CA PRO A 117 12.41 10.12 -5.66
C PRO A 117 12.17 11.59 -5.34
N THR A 118 12.05 11.93 -4.07
CA THR A 118 12.00 13.35 -3.67
C THR A 118 13.43 13.83 -3.48
N SER A 119 13.72 15.07 -3.89
CA SER A 119 15.04 15.71 -3.77
C SER A 119 15.57 15.78 -2.32
N ALA A 120 14.75 15.45 -1.32
CA ALA A 120 15.09 15.50 0.11
C ALA A 120 15.51 14.15 0.72
N GLY A 121 15.49 13.06 -0.03
CA GLY A 121 15.91 11.76 0.48
C GLY A 121 16.14 10.79 -0.65
N ALA A 122 17.41 10.45 -0.90
CA ALA A 122 17.73 9.24 -1.63
C ALA A 122 16.92 8.10 -1.00
N ILE A 123 16.14 7.40 -1.81
CA ILE A 123 15.46 6.17 -1.40
C ILE A 123 16.55 5.31 -0.79
N LYS A 124 16.44 5.00 0.51
CA LYS A 124 17.45 4.17 1.16
C LYS A 124 17.32 2.78 0.54
N ALA A 125 18.28 2.43 -0.32
CA ALA A 125 18.44 1.07 -0.80
C ALA A 125 18.60 0.15 0.42
N ALA A 126 17.80 -0.91 0.46
CA ALA A 126 17.85 -1.96 1.47
C ALA A 126 19.15 -2.77 1.35
#